data_AF-A0A955WLG3-F1
#
_entry.id   AF-A0A955WLG3-F1
#
_cell.length_a   1.000
_cell.length_b   1.000
_cell.length_c   1.000
_cell.angle_alpha   90.00
_cell.angle_beta   90.00
_cell.angle_gamma   90.00
#
_symmetry.space_group_name_H-M   'P 1'
#
loop_
_entity.id
_entity.type
_entity.pdbx_description
1 polymer ?
#
loop_
_entity_poly.entity_id
_entity_poly.type
_entity_poly.pdbx_seq_one_letter_code
_entity_poly.pdbx_strand_id
1 'polypeptide(L)'
;AADKVGPACDIYGLGMTALFAVKGARLTKRALRDPAGELAAVTGQAAVKAEILRAIEWDPDERHASAAAFADALRAAQGGRPPIAQAADVPTPLVSAVPRDVKPSNILLDADRDALLTDMDLMRADDASGGTSTGASVGLVWVEVPPGSFWMGSSKDEGHPVYDSEAYDDELPPFRLEMSTAYRIARHPTCNADYAVFLKATGRAPPAEWANKRLNAPAQPVVGVDWDDARAFCAWLDTTAVVPAGWRADLPTEAEWEYAARGPDGWRYPWGNAPPDAERADYLDPPGGRTANQAMDDLGKGGPQPVGLHSTGASRWGVEEMAGTVWEWCLDAWQAKRTAPLSTSVDTSAPRVIRGGSWADLPGYLRCARRLGGHPRHRFPNLGFRVVCRVPRAPD
;
A
#
# COMPACT_ATOMS: atom_id res chain seq x y z
N ALA A 1 -12.79 12.94 -41.74
CA ALA A 1 -11.54 12.22 -41.45
C ALA A 1 -10.54 13.24 -40.96
N ALA A 2 -9.90 12.97 -39.81
CA ALA A 2 -8.87 13.77 -39.11
C ALA A 2 -9.37 15.17 -38.64
N ASP A 3 -9.26 15.59 -37.38
CA ASP A 3 -8.21 15.31 -36.39
C ASP A 3 -8.75 14.96 -35.00
N LYS A 4 -8.13 13.93 -34.45
CA LYS A 4 -8.25 13.50 -33.06
C LYS A 4 -7.50 14.51 -32.20
N VAL A 5 -8.19 15.23 -31.32
CA VAL A 5 -7.53 15.88 -30.19
C VAL A 5 -7.10 14.77 -29.23
N GLY A 6 -5.78 14.53 -29.13
CA GLY A 6 -5.19 13.62 -28.16
C GLY A 6 -5.43 14.08 -26.72
N PRO A 7 -5.02 13.29 -25.70
CA PRO A 7 -5.12 13.72 -24.31
C PRO A 7 -4.22 14.96 -24.12
N ALA A 8 -4.84 16.14 -24.05
CA ALA A 8 -4.15 17.34 -23.63
C ALA A 8 -3.71 17.13 -22.18
N CYS A 9 -2.44 16.84 -21.95
CA CYS A 9 -1.87 16.93 -20.60
C CYS A 9 -2.05 18.36 -20.11
N ASP A 10 -2.63 18.51 -18.92
CA ASP A 10 -2.78 19.81 -18.30
C ASP A 10 -1.40 20.36 -17.91
N ILE A 11 -0.92 21.34 -18.68
CA ILE A 11 0.38 22.00 -18.48
C ILE A 11 0.44 22.67 -17.11
N TYR A 12 -0.70 23.15 -16.61
CA TYR A 12 -0.81 23.70 -15.27
C TYR A 12 -0.50 22.66 -14.20
N GLY A 13 -1.09 21.47 -14.30
CA GLY A 13 -0.80 20.33 -13.42
C GLY A 13 0.68 19.91 -13.46
N LEU A 14 1.31 19.94 -14.63
CA LEU A 14 2.74 19.65 -14.79
C LEU A 14 3.62 20.74 -14.17
N GLY A 15 3.28 22.01 -14.34
CA GLY A 15 3.98 23.12 -13.73
C GLY A 15 3.87 23.12 -12.19
N MET A 16 2.70 22.76 -11.65
CA MET A 16 2.51 22.60 -10.20
C MET A 16 3.31 21.42 -9.63
N THR A 17 3.44 20.34 -10.40
CA THR A 17 4.33 19.21 -10.07
C THR A 17 5.80 19.63 -10.06
N ALA A 18 6.24 20.42 -11.04
CA ALA A 18 7.60 20.96 -11.09
C ALA A 18 7.88 21.92 -9.91
N LEU A 19 6.92 22.78 -9.56
CA LEU A 19 7.00 23.64 -8.37
C LEU A 19 7.13 22.82 -7.08
N PHE A 20 6.35 21.75 -6.94
CA PHE A 20 6.45 20.83 -5.79
C PHE A 20 7.83 20.18 -5.71
N ALA A 21 8.33 19.65 -6.84
CA ALA A 21 9.62 18.97 -6.91
C ALA A 21 10.78 19.92 -6.54
N VAL A 22 10.77 21.14 -7.06
CA VAL A 22 11.82 22.13 -6.80
C VAL A 22 11.74 22.67 -5.37
N LYS A 23 10.53 22.82 -4.81
CA LYS A 23 10.34 23.23 -3.41
C LYS A 23 10.79 22.16 -2.40
N GLY A 24 10.69 20.87 -2.75
CA GLY A 24 11.05 19.77 -1.85
C GLY A 24 10.14 19.63 -0.63
N ALA A 25 8.95 20.25 -0.64
CA ALA A 25 7.99 20.22 0.46
C ALA A 25 6.55 20.37 -0.05
N ARG A 26 5.58 19.88 0.73
CA ARG A 26 4.15 19.93 0.37
C ARG A 26 3.70 21.35 0.01
N LEU A 27 3.02 21.50 -1.12
CA LEU A 27 2.40 22.76 -1.52
C LEU A 27 1.18 23.04 -0.64
N THR A 28 1.15 24.21 -0.01
CA THR A 28 0.00 24.65 0.79
C THR A 28 -1.07 25.26 -0.13
N LYS A 29 -2.28 25.49 0.39
CA LYS A 29 -3.34 26.21 -0.37
C LYS A 29 -2.89 27.61 -0.84
N ARG A 30 -1.85 28.19 -0.22
CA ARG A 30 -1.23 29.45 -0.63
C ARG A 30 -0.52 29.34 -1.99
N ALA A 31 0.07 28.19 -2.30
CA ALA A 31 0.77 27.96 -3.57
C ALA A 31 -0.13 27.99 -4.80
N LEU A 32 -1.44 27.76 -4.63
CA LEU A 32 -2.44 27.92 -5.69
C LEU A 32 -2.86 29.38 -5.90
N ARG A 33 -2.58 30.27 -4.95
CA ARG A 33 -2.95 31.69 -4.99
C ARG A 33 -1.75 32.60 -5.27
N ASP A 34 -0.55 32.18 -4.89
CA ASP A 34 0.70 32.90 -5.03
C ASP A 34 1.87 31.94 -5.36
N PRO A 35 1.83 31.28 -6.53
CA PRO A 35 2.91 30.37 -6.93
C PRO A 35 4.25 31.09 -7.13
N ALA A 36 4.22 32.36 -7.53
CA ALA A 36 5.41 33.19 -7.68
C ALA A 36 6.12 33.44 -6.33
N GLY A 37 5.38 33.76 -5.28
CA GLY A 37 5.93 33.93 -3.94
C GLY A 37 6.52 32.64 -3.36
N GLU A 38 5.89 31.50 -3.63
CA GLU A 38 6.41 30.18 -3.20
C GLU A 38 7.70 29.80 -3.94
N LEU A 39 7.78 30.05 -5.25
CA LEU A 39 8.97 29.75 -6.05
C LEU A 39 10.13 30.74 -5.81
N ALA A 40 9.83 31.97 -5.41
CA ALA A 40 10.84 32.96 -5.02
C ALA A 40 11.65 32.49 -3.81
N ALA A 41 11.03 31.76 -2.88
CA ALA A 41 11.67 31.24 -1.67
C ALA A 41 12.59 30.02 -1.91
N VAL A 42 12.53 29.41 -3.10
CA VAL A 42 13.34 28.22 -3.44
C VAL A 42 14.67 28.65 -4.05
N THR A 43 15.81 28.09 -3.64
CA THR A 43 17.11 28.34 -4.29
C THR A 43 17.19 27.64 -5.65
N GLY A 44 17.61 28.33 -6.72
CA GLY A 44 17.72 27.74 -8.06
C GLY A 44 17.92 28.75 -9.18
N GLN A 45 18.20 28.26 -10.39
CA GLN A 45 18.44 29.11 -11.57
C GLN A 45 17.17 29.90 -11.95
N ALA A 46 17.33 31.22 -12.13
CA ALA A 46 16.21 32.12 -12.45
C ALA A 46 15.47 31.72 -13.74
N ALA A 47 16.20 31.23 -14.74
CA ALA A 47 15.63 30.77 -16.00
C ALA A 47 14.69 29.57 -15.80
N VAL A 48 15.09 28.58 -15.00
CA VAL A 48 14.25 27.39 -14.70
C VAL A 48 12.98 27.80 -13.96
N LYS A 49 13.09 28.75 -13.03
CA LYS A 49 11.92 29.27 -12.31
C LYS A 49 10.94 29.99 -13.22
N ALA A 50 11.44 30.76 -14.19
CA ALA A 50 10.59 31.46 -15.15
C ALA A 50 9.76 30.48 -15.99
N GLU A 51 10.35 29.35 -16.41
CA GLU A 51 9.63 28.33 -17.17
C GLU A 51 8.56 27.62 -16.34
N ILE A 52 8.83 27.36 -15.06
CA ILE A 52 7.83 26.79 -14.12
C ILE A 52 6.66 27.77 -13.92
N LEU A 53 6.93 29.06 -13.76
CA LEU A 53 5.88 30.08 -13.61
C LEU A 53 5.01 30.19 -14.86
N ARG A 54 5.64 30.14 -16.04
CA ARG A 54 4.92 30.14 -17.31
C ARG A 54 4.01 28.92 -17.48
N ALA A 55 4.42 27.75 -17.00
CA ALA A 55 3.59 26.54 -17.07
C ALA A 55 2.34 26.62 -16.18
N ILE A 56 2.38 27.40 -15.10
CA ILE A 56 1.29 27.57 -14.12
C ILE A 56 0.55 28.91 -14.27
N GLU A 57 0.74 29.60 -15.39
CA GLU A 57 0.04 30.86 -15.67
C GLU A 57 -1.48 30.63 -15.74
N TRP A 58 -2.29 31.59 -15.30
CA TRP A 58 -3.73 31.40 -15.27
C TRP A 58 -4.32 31.37 -16.68
N ASP A 59 -3.81 32.23 -17.56
CA ASP A 59 -4.19 32.27 -18.97
C ASP A 59 -3.58 31.08 -19.74
N PRO A 60 -4.37 30.16 -20.29
CA PRO A 60 -3.88 29.03 -21.07
C PRO A 60 -3.07 29.44 -22.30
N ASP A 61 -3.33 30.61 -22.89
CA ASP A 61 -2.64 31.09 -24.10
C ASP A 61 -1.21 31.57 -23.79
N GLU A 62 -0.92 31.89 -22.51
CA GLU A 62 0.40 32.28 -22.04
C GLU A 62 1.27 31.07 -21.62
N ARG A 63 0.67 29.88 -21.48
CA ARG A 63 1.35 28.63 -21.13
C ARG A 63 2.15 28.03 -22.29
N HIS A 64 2.93 27.01 -21.98
CA HIS A 64 3.59 26.19 -22.99
C HIS A 64 2.57 25.43 -23.84
N ALA A 65 2.77 25.42 -25.16
CA ALA A 65 1.85 24.80 -26.10
C ALA A 65 1.69 23.27 -25.93
N SER A 66 2.64 22.62 -25.26
CA SER A 66 2.60 21.19 -24.94
C SER A 66 3.56 20.83 -23.81
N ALA A 67 3.42 19.62 -23.26
CA ALA A 67 4.33 19.09 -22.25
C ALA A 67 5.76 18.94 -22.81
N ALA A 68 5.89 18.61 -24.10
CA ALA A 68 7.17 18.54 -24.79
C ALA A 68 7.84 19.93 -24.87
N ALA A 69 7.09 20.96 -25.25
CA ALA A 69 7.57 22.34 -25.29
C ALA A 69 8.03 22.83 -23.90
N PHE A 70 7.26 22.50 -22.85
CA PHE A 70 7.65 22.82 -21.48
C PHE A 70 8.95 22.10 -21.06
N ALA A 71 9.08 20.80 -21.36
CA ALA A 71 10.28 20.03 -21.04
C ALA A 71 11.52 20.55 -21.78
N ASP A 72 11.39 20.93 -23.05
CA ASP A 72 12.48 21.49 -23.85
C ASP A 72 12.90 22.87 -23.33
N ALA A 73 11.93 23.70 -22.93
CA ALA A 73 12.20 25.00 -22.30
C ALA A 73 12.97 24.84 -20.97
N LEU A 74 12.59 23.87 -20.13
CA LEU A 74 13.32 23.57 -18.89
C LEU A 74 14.76 23.11 -19.16
N ARG A 75 14.99 22.24 -20.15
CA ARG A 75 16.34 21.77 -20.53
C ARG A 75 17.20 22.91 -21.06
N ALA A 76 16.63 23.79 -21.88
CA ALA A 76 17.32 24.98 -22.38
C ALA A 76 17.66 25.93 -21.22
N ALA A 77 16.73 26.15 -20.31
CA ALA A 77 16.89 27.01 -19.14
C ALA A 77 17.95 26.50 -18.14
N GLN A 78 18.22 25.19 -18.10
CA GLN A 78 19.27 24.56 -17.29
C GLN A 78 20.70 24.81 -17.82
N GLY A 79 20.85 25.47 -18.98
CA GLY A 79 22.13 25.97 -19.47
C GLY A 79 23.07 24.91 -20.05
N GLY A 80 22.53 23.81 -20.58
CA GLY A 80 23.34 22.82 -21.31
C GLY A 80 24.43 22.15 -20.46
N ARG A 81 24.15 21.86 -19.19
CA ARG A 81 24.93 20.85 -18.48
C ARG A 81 24.76 19.55 -19.27
N PRO A 82 25.84 18.89 -19.74
CA PRO A 82 25.70 17.72 -20.58
C PRO A 82 24.87 16.67 -19.82
N PRO A 83 24.04 15.88 -20.51
CA PRO A 83 23.53 14.67 -19.89
C PRO A 83 24.73 13.89 -19.34
N ILE A 84 24.60 13.33 -18.14
CA ILE A 84 25.58 12.38 -17.62
C ILE A 84 25.87 11.41 -18.77
N ALA A 85 27.13 11.37 -19.22
CA ALA A 85 27.52 10.66 -20.43
C ALA A 85 27.02 9.21 -20.37
N GLN A 86 26.35 8.75 -21.43
CA GLN A 86 26.24 7.32 -21.70
C GLN A 86 27.68 6.77 -21.74
N ALA A 87 27.97 5.80 -20.87
CA ALA A 87 29.23 5.06 -20.95
C ALA A 87 29.30 4.38 -22.32
N ALA A 88 30.23 4.83 -23.16
CA ALA A 88 30.56 4.18 -24.42
C ALA A 88 31.51 2.99 -24.16
N ASP A 89 31.26 1.91 -24.91
CA ASP A 89 31.98 0.63 -24.97
C ASP A 89 32.00 -0.25 -23.71
N VAL A 90 30.83 -0.83 -23.42
CA VAL A 90 30.72 -2.16 -22.81
C VAL A 90 29.99 -3.06 -23.83
N PRO A 91 30.48 -4.28 -24.14
CA PRO A 91 29.83 -5.14 -25.14
C PRO A 91 28.40 -5.42 -24.70
N THR A 92 27.44 -5.15 -25.59
CA THR A 92 26.01 -5.21 -25.36
C THR A 92 25.58 -6.42 -24.54
N PRO A 93 25.06 -6.23 -23.31
CA PRO A 93 24.12 -7.17 -22.72
C PRO A 93 22.71 -6.62 -22.94
N LEU A 94 21.84 -7.47 -23.46
CA LEU A 94 20.39 -7.28 -23.50
C LEU A 94 19.83 -7.12 -22.08
N VAL A 95 19.69 -5.91 -21.53
CA VAL A 95 18.82 -5.67 -20.36
C VAL A 95 18.31 -4.22 -20.34
N SER A 96 16.99 -4.03 -20.37
CA SER A 96 16.33 -2.75 -20.11
C SER A 96 15.85 -2.69 -18.65
N ALA A 97 16.31 -1.72 -17.86
CA ALA A 97 15.72 -1.38 -16.56
C ALA A 97 14.74 -0.21 -16.71
N VAL A 98 13.59 -0.25 -16.02
CA VAL A 98 12.55 0.80 -16.02
C VAL A 98 12.35 1.32 -14.57
N PRO A 99 12.30 2.64 -14.31
CA PRO A 99 12.11 3.18 -12.97
C PRO A 99 10.67 2.98 -12.45
N ARG A 100 10.53 2.69 -11.15
CA ARG A 100 9.26 2.83 -10.40
C ARG A 100 9.27 4.16 -9.62
N ASP A 101 8.10 4.75 -9.44
CA ASP A 101 7.87 6.09 -8.86
C ASP A 101 8.73 6.42 -7.63
N VAL A 102 9.35 7.61 -7.62
CA VAL A 102 10.11 8.16 -6.48
C VAL A 102 9.13 8.75 -5.47
N LYS A 103 9.04 8.16 -4.27
CA LYS A 103 8.29 8.75 -3.14
C LYS A 103 9.15 9.80 -2.41
N PRO A 104 8.57 10.90 -1.91
CA PRO A 104 9.32 11.95 -1.18
C PRO A 104 10.07 11.46 0.07
N SER A 105 9.63 10.36 0.67
CA SER A 105 10.29 9.70 1.81
C SER A 105 11.63 9.03 1.47
N ASN A 106 11.95 8.86 0.18
CA ASN A 106 13.12 8.11 -0.29
C ASN A 106 14.27 9.02 -0.78
N ILE A 107 14.16 10.33 -0.51
CA ILE A 107 15.21 11.30 -0.79
C ILE A 107 15.86 11.66 0.54
N LEU A 108 17.05 11.10 0.79
CA LEU A 108 17.89 11.55 1.89
C LEU A 108 18.76 12.70 1.42
N LEU A 109 19.08 13.63 2.32
CA LEU A 109 20.01 14.71 2.06
C LEU A 109 21.32 14.39 2.75
N ASP A 110 22.45 14.60 2.06
CA ASP A 110 23.76 14.49 2.69
C ASP A 110 24.05 15.69 3.62
N ALA A 111 25.24 15.69 4.21
CA ALA A 111 25.67 16.74 5.14
C ALA A 111 25.72 18.13 4.51
N ASP A 112 25.83 18.22 3.18
CA ASP A 112 25.85 19.46 2.40
C ASP A 112 24.47 19.81 1.80
N ARG A 113 23.44 19.04 2.14
CA ARG A 113 22.04 19.11 1.66
C ARG A 113 21.84 18.78 0.19
N ASP A 114 22.77 18.05 -0.41
CA ASP A 114 22.56 17.49 -1.73
C ASP A 114 21.71 16.21 -1.63
N ALA A 115 20.81 16.03 -2.60
CA ALA A 115 19.90 14.90 -2.63
C ALA A 115 20.66 13.60 -2.96
N LEU A 116 20.79 12.72 -1.98
CA LEU A 116 21.20 11.34 -2.15
C LEU A 116 19.94 10.47 -2.35
N LEU A 117 19.78 9.98 -3.57
CA LEU A 117 18.85 8.89 -3.86
C LEU A 117 19.39 7.61 -3.24
N THR A 118 18.81 7.18 -2.12
CA THR A 118 19.05 5.85 -1.57
C THR A 118 17.91 4.94 -2.00
N ASP A 119 18.26 3.86 -2.70
CA ASP A 119 17.39 2.93 -3.40
C ASP A 119 16.65 3.49 -4.62
N MET A 120 17.33 3.44 -5.77
CA MET A 120 16.67 2.81 -6.89
C MET A 120 16.48 1.34 -6.50
N ASP A 121 15.24 0.87 -6.37
CA ASP A 121 14.94 -0.57 -6.43
C ASP A 121 15.38 -1.11 -7.81
N LEU A 122 16.69 -1.26 -8.01
CA LEU A 122 17.27 -1.98 -9.12
C LEU A 122 17.25 -3.45 -8.75
N MET A 123 16.14 -4.12 -9.06
CA MET A 123 16.16 -5.58 -9.10
C MET A 123 17.17 -6.06 -10.14
N ARG A 124 17.87 -7.16 -9.83
CA ARG A 124 18.62 -7.92 -10.84
C ARG A 124 17.65 -8.38 -11.93
N ALA A 125 18.09 -8.39 -13.18
CA ALA A 125 17.27 -8.81 -14.32
C ALA A 125 16.67 -10.21 -14.17
N ASP A 126 17.31 -11.07 -13.38
CA ASP A 126 16.83 -12.42 -13.08
C ASP A 126 15.64 -12.43 -12.09
N ASP A 127 15.43 -11.33 -11.36
CA ASP A 127 14.31 -11.12 -10.45
C ASP A 127 13.18 -10.28 -11.11
N ALA A 128 13.37 -9.81 -12.35
CA ALA A 128 12.37 -9.04 -13.11
C ALA A 128 11.32 -9.94 -13.81
N SER A 129 10.47 -10.63 -13.03
CA SER A 129 9.26 -11.27 -13.59
C SER A 129 8.10 -10.30 -13.87
N GLY A 130 8.31 -8.99 -13.66
CA GLY A 130 7.32 -7.94 -13.89
C GLY A 130 7.82 -6.84 -14.84
N GLY A 131 8.33 -7.22 -16.01
CA GLY A 131 8.56 -6.28 -17.10
C GLY A 131 7.25 -5.65 -17.57
N THR A 132 7.32 -4.43 -18.11
CA THR A 132 6.19 -3.75 -18.75
C THR A 132 5.75 -4.55 -19.97
N SER A 133 4.90 -5.55 -19.76
CA SER A 133 4.02 -6.06 -20.79
C SER A 133 2.90 -5.04 -20.96
N THR A 134 2.64 -4.63 -22.18
CA THR A 134 1.32 -4.14 -22.63
C THR A 134 0.27 -5.26 -22.52
N GLY A 135 0.18 -5.89 -21.35
CA GLY A 135 -0.60 -7.06 -21.01
C GLY A 135 -0.68 -7.20 -19.49
N ALA A 136 -1.87 -6.92 -18.97
CA ALA A 136 -2.49 -7.44 -17.73
C ALA A 136 -1.59 -8.30 -16.81
N SER A 137 -0.62 -7.71 -16.11
CA SER A 137 0.17 -8.37 -15.05
C SER A 137 -0.20 -7.81 -13.68
N VAL A 138 -0.09 -8.65 -12.66
CA VAL A 138 -0.39 -8.32 -11.26
C VAL A 138 0.83 -7.65 -10.63
N GLY A 139 0.61 -6.54 -9.93
CA GLY A 139 1.63 -5.67 -9.33
C GLY A 139 2.00 -6.00 -7.87
N LEU A 140 1.74 -7.22 -7.40
CA LEU A 140 2.03 -7.65 -6.03
C LEU A 140 3.53 -7.55 -5.69
N VAL A 141 3.83 -6.97 -4.54
CA VAL A 141 5.19 -6.90 -3.96
C VAL A 141 5.23 -7.80 -2.72
N TRP A 142 6.18 -8.73 -2.69
CA TRP A 142 6.36 -9.66 -1.58
C TRP A 142 7.31 -9.10 -0.52
N VAL A 143 6.95 -9.25 0.74
CA VAL A 143 7.82 -9.04 1.91
C VAL A 143 8.12 -10.40 2.53
N GLU A 144 9.40 -10.70 2.75
CA GLU A 144 9.80 -11.93 3.42
C GLU A 144 9.69 -11.79 4.94
N VAL A 145 8.99 -12.72 5.57
CA VAL A 145 8.84 -12.79 7.02
C VAL A 145 9.61 -14.03 7.50
N PRO A 146 10.70 -13.86 8.28
CA PRO A 146 11.58 -14.96 8.66
C PRO A 146 10.96 -15.82 9.76
N PRO A 147 11.44 -17.07 9.94
CA PRO A 147 11.07 -17.89 11.08
C PRO A 147 11.34 -17.17 12.40
N GLY A 148 10.59 -17.51 13.44
CA GLY A 148 10.81 -16.96 14.77
C GLY A 148 9.67 -17.28 15.73
N SER A 149 9.79 -16.85 16.97
CA SER A 149 8.74 -17.02 17.97
C SER A 149 8.15 -15.68 18.38
N PHE A 150 6.85 -15.64 18.62
CA PHE A 150 6.18 -14.44 19.12
C PHE A 150 5.05 -14.79 20.08
N TRP A 151 4.58 -13.78 20.80
CA TRP A 151 3.36 -13.85 21.59
C TRP A 151 2.18 -13.48 20.70
N MET A 152 1.27 -14.43 20.50
CA MET A 152 0.02 -14.23 19.79
C MET A 152 -1.10 -13.92 20.79
N GLY A 153 -1.93 -12.92 20.48
CA GLY A 153 -2.96 -12.42 21.38
C GLY A 153 -2.46 -11.33 22.34
N SER A 154 -3.23 -11.07 23.37
CA SER A 154 -3.01 -9.98 24.33
C SER A 154 -3.10 -10.49 25.77
N SER A 155 -2.53 -9.74 26.72
CA SER A 155 -2.71 -9.98 28.16
C SER A 155 -3.31 -8.76 28.83
N LYS A 156 -4.13 -8.94 29.86
CA LYS A 156 -4.54 -7.87 30.77
C LYS A 156 -3.60 -7.70 31.98
N ASP A 157 -2.57 -8.53 32.09
CA ASP A 157 -1.52 -8.43 33.13
C ASP A 157 -0.45 -7.41 32.70
N GLU A 158 -0.32 -6.31 33.46
CA GLU A 158 0.64 -5.21 33.23
C GLU A 158 2.09 -5.67 33.11
N GLY A 159 2.45 -6.80 33.76
CA GLY A 159 3.80 -7.36 33.67
C GLY A 159 4.09 -8.16 32.40
N HIS A 160 3.08 -8.43 31.56
CA HIS A 160 3.22 -9.33 30.42
C HIS A 160 3.77 -8.60 29.17
N PRO A 161 4.64 -9.24 28.35
CA PRO A 161 5.21 -8.62 27.14
C PRO A 161 4.21 -8.12 26.09
N VAL A 162 2.99 -8.66 26.11
CA VAL A 162 1.87 -8.23 25.25
C VAL A 162 0.71 -7.68 26.07
N TYR A 163 1.02 -6.90 27.11
CA TYR A 163 0.02 -6.20 27.89
C TYR A 163 -0.81 -5.24 27.02
N ASP A 164 -2.13 -5.33 27.16
CA ASP A 164 -3.10 -4.46 26.54
C ASP A 164 -4.36 -4.39 27.42
N SER A 165 -4.55 -3.26 28.10
CA SER A 165 -5.74 -3.02 28.94
C SER A 165 -7.05 -2.95 28.14
N GLU A 166 -6.99 -2.66 26.84
CA GLU A 166 -8.14 -2.58 25.94
C GLU A 166 -8.39 -3.91 25.19
N ALA A 167 -7.69 -4.99 25.54
CA ALA A 167 -7.89 -6.31 24.96
C ALA A 167 -9.32 -6.82 25.18
N TYR A 168 -9.94 -7.28 24.09
CA TYR A 168 -11.20 -8.01 24.14
C TYR A 168 -10.98 -9.46 24.59
N ASP A 169 -12.02 -10.11 25.10
CA ASP A 169 -11.94 -11.48 25.64
C ASP A 169 -11.54 -12.52 24.57
N ASP A 170 -11.80 -12.25 23.29
CA ASP A 170 -11.42 -13.08 22.15
C ASP A 170 -9.92 -12.99 21.79
N GLU A 171 -9.19 -12.03 22.37
CA GLU A 171 -7.74 -11.83 22.26
C GLU A 171 -6.96 -12.55 23.38
N LEU A 172 -7.66 -13.06 24.41
CA LEU A 172 -7.08 -13.64 25.62
C LEU A 172 -7.20 -15.18 25.66
N PRO A 173 -6.34 -15.88 26.43
CA PRO A 173 -5.04 -15.42 26.92
C PRO A 173 -4.00 -15.41 25.79
N PRO A 174 -2.85 -14.75 25.96
CA PRO A 174 -1.80 -14.84 24.97
C PRO A 174 -1.11 -16.21 25.05
N PHE A 175 -0.58 -16.69 23.93
CA PHE A 175 0.27 -17.88 23.90
C PHE A 175 1.47 -17.67 23.01
N ARG A 176 2.56 -18.36 23.34
CA ARG A 176 3.80 -18.32 22.57
C ARG A 176 3.70 -19.28 21.40
N LEU A 177 3.91 -18.77 20.19
CA LEU A 177 3.87 -19.55 18.96
C LEU A 177 5.22 -19.48 18.26
N GLU A 178 5.62 -20.60 17.65
CA GLU A 178 6.82 -20.69 16.83
C GLU A 178 6.44 -20.81 15.34
N MET A 179 6.85 -19.80 14.58
CA MET A 179 6.76 -19.74 13.12
C MET A 179 7.98 -20.47 12.56
N SER A 180 7.87 -21.77 12.33
CA SER A 180 9.00 -22.63 11.97
C SER A 180 9.54 -22.44 10.56
N THR A 181 8.79 -21.77 9.68
CA THR A 181 9.12 -21.60 8.27
C THR A 181 8.94 -20.15 7.85
N ALA A 182 9.86 -19.66 7.02
CA ALA A 182 9.69 -18.37 6.36
C ALA A 182 8.48 -18.44 5.42
N TYR A 183 7.83 -17.31 5.24
CA TYR A 183 6.80 -17.10 4.23
C TYR A 183 6.95 -15.71 3.67
N ARG A 184 6.27 -15.46 2.55
CA ARG A 184 6.16 -14.13 1.97
C ARG A 184 4.74 -13.65 2.13
N ILE A 185 4.57 -12.39 2.47
CA ILE A 185 3.27 -11.72 2.56
C ILE A 185 3.26 -10.52 1.63
N ALA A 186 2.13 -10.25 0.99
CA ALA A 186 1.96 -9.06 0.17
C ALA A 186 2.18 -7.81 1.04
N ARG A 187 3.01 -6.88 0.54
CA ARG A 187 3.35 -5.63 1.22
C ARG A 187 2.10 -4.83 1.57
N HIS A 188 1.11 -4.85 0.68
CA HIS A 188 -0.17 -4.14 0.78
C HIS A 188 -1.35 -5.11 0.69
N PRO A 189 -2.56 -4.71 1.09
CA PRO A 189 -3.79 -5.38 0.68
C PRO A 189 -3.88 -5.50 -0.84
N THR A 190 -4.56 -6.53 -1.34
CA THR A 190 -4.80 -6.69 -2.79
C THR A 190 -5.54 -5.48 -3.32
N CYS A 191 -5.04 -4.84 -4.38
CA CYS A 191 -5.68 -3.65 -4.94
C CYS A 191 -6.69 -3.99 -6.06
N ASN A 192 -7.56 -3.02 -6.40
CA ASN A 192 -8.52 -3.16 -7.48
C ASN A 192 -7.85 -3.41 -8.84
N ALA A 193 -6.66 -2.85 -9.10
CA ALA A 193 -5.94 -3.10 -10.35
C ALA A 193 -5.55 -4.58 -10.49
N ASP A 194 -5.01 -5.19 -9.43
CA ASP A 194 -4.64 -6.61 -9.40
C ASP A 194 -5.86 -7.51 -9.54
N TYR A 195 -6.93 -7.17 -8.82
CA TYR A 195 -8.18 -7.92 -8.86
C TYR A 195 -8.86 -7.81 -10.24
N ALA A 196 -8.73 -6.67 -10.94
CA ALA A 196 -9.23 -6.51 -12.31
C ALA A 196 -8.53 -7.44 -13.31
N VAL A 197 -7.23 -7.69 -13.14
CA VAL A 197 -6.49 -8.67 -13.94
C VAL A 197 -7.05 -10.08 -13.72
N PHE A 198 -7.30 -10.45 -12.46
CA PHE A 198 -7.94 -11.72 -12.10
C PHE A 198 -9.34 -11.88 -12.72
N LEU A 199 -10.19 -10.86 -12.61
CA LEU A 199 -11.53 -10.89 -13.21
C LEU A 199 -11.47 -11.08 -14.73
N LYS A 200 -10.56 -10.35 -15.40
CA LYS A 200 -10.36 -10.48 -16.84
C LYS A 200 -9.85 -11.87 -17.24
N ALA A 201 -8.94 -12.45 -16.47
CA ALA A 201 -8.34 -13.75 -16.76
C ALA A 201 -9.31 -14.92 -16.53
N THR A 202 -10.19 -14.81 -15.53
CA THR A 202 -11.07 -15.91 -15.10
C THR A 202 -12.51 -15.79 -15.58
N GLY A 203 -12.94 -14.60 -16.02
CA GLY A 203 -14.33 -14.33 -16.38
C GLY A 203 -15.29 -14.34 -15.18
N ARG A 204 -14.77 -14.31 -13.95
CA ARG A 204 -15.59 -14.26 -12.73
C ARG A 204 -16.38 -12.96 -12.65
N ALA A 205 -17.51 -13.01 -11.94
CA ALA A 205 -18.29 -11.82 -11.65
C ALA A 205 -17.50 -10.87 -10.74
N PRO A 206 -17.62 -9.54 -10.95
CA PRO A 206 -17.03 -8.56 -10.04
C PRO A 206 -17.65 -8.67 -8.63
N PRO A 207 -16.90 -8.31 -7.57
CA PRO A 207 -17.35 -8.40 -6.19
C PRO A 207 -18.41 -7.34 -5.89
N ALA A 208 -18.98 -7.39 -4.68
CA ALA A 208 -19.80 -6.29 -4.20
C ALA A 208 -18.97 -5.00 -4.20
N GLU A 209 -19.63 -3.85 -4.32
CA GLU A 209 -18.98 -2.52 -4.37
C GLU A 209 -18.06 -2.23 -5.57
N TRP A 210 -17.85 -3.15 -6.52
CA TRP A 210 -16.96 -2.90 -7.68
C TRP A 210 -17.37 -1.69 -8.55
N ALA A 211 -18.66 -1.41 -8.62
CA ALA A 211 -19.20 -0.24 -9.34
C ALA A 211 -19.23 1.04 -8.49
N ASN A 212 -18.93 0.96 -7.19
CA ASN A 212 -18.93 2.08 -6.28
C ASN A 212 -17.67 2.95 -6.51
N LYS A 213 -17.87 4.13 -7.08
CA LYS A 213 -16.79 5.07 -7.45
C LYS A 213 -15.89 5.51 -6.29
N ARG A 214 -16.32 5.28 -5.05
CA ARG A 214 -15.53 5.60 -3.84
C ARG A 214 -14.58 4.47 -3.43
N LEU A 215 -14.82 3.26 -3.92
CA LEU A 215 -14.15 2.04 -3.48
C LEU A 215 -13.45 1.30 -4.62
N ASN A 216 -13.48 1.84 -5.85
CA ASN A 216 -13.06 1.13 -7.06
C ASN A 216 -11.86 1.77 -7.79
N ALA A 217 -11.17 2.75 -7.19
CA ALA A 217 -9.98 3.31 -7.80
C ALA A 217 -8.87 2.23 -7.88
N PRO A 218 -8.03 2.21 -8.93
CA PRO A 218 -7.10 1.11 -9.18
C PRO A 218 -6.15 0.78 -8.02
N ALA A 219 -5.64 1.81 -7.34
CA ALA A 219 -4.72 1.68 -6.22
C ALA A 219 -5.42 1.54 -4.86
N GLN A 220 -6.75 1.56 -4.79
CA GLN A 220 -7.46 1.23 -3.54
C GLN A 220 -7.48 -0.30 -3.34
N PRO A 221 -7.51 -0.76 -2.09
CA PRO A 221 -7.80 -2.16 -1.78
C PRO A 221 -9.12 -2.60 -2.41
N VAL A 222 -9.16 -3.83 -2.93
CA VAL A 222 -10.43 -4.45 -3.30
C VAL A 222 -11.21 -4.79 -2.03
N VAL A 223 -12.50 -4.46 -2.03
CA VAL A 223 -13.45 -4.70 -0.93
C VAL A 223 -14.72 -5.35 -1.46
N GLY A 224 -15.64 -5.76 -0.57
CA GLY A 224 -16.89 -6.41 -0.97
C GLY A 224 -16.69 -7.83 -1.53
N VAL A 225 -15.51 -8.40 -1.33
CA VAL A 225 -15.18 -9.79 -1.60
C VAL A 225 -15.58 -10.65 -0.40
N ASP A 226 -16.11 -11.83 -0.68
CA ASP A 226 -16.27 -12.84 0.35
C ASP A 226 -15.02 -13.71 0.47
N TRP A 227 -15.01 -14.63 1.44
CA TRP A 227 -13.84 -15.45 1.72
C TRP A 227 -13.48 -16.37 0.55
N ASP A 228 -14.49 -16.90 -0.16
CA ASP A 228 -14.29 -17.77 -1.32
C ASP A 228 -13.73 -17.01 -2.53
N ASP A 229 -14.16 -15.76 -2.76
CA ASP A 229 -13.58 -14.89 -3.78
C ASP A 229 -12.10 -14.60 -3.51
N ALA A 230 -11.76 -14.30 -2.26
CA ALA A 230 -10.38 -14.04 -1.85
C ALA A 230 -9.50 -15.30 -2.00
N ARG A 231 -10.02 -16.48 -1.63
CA ARG A 231 -9.38 -17.78 -1.87
C ARG A 231 -9.22 -18.11 -3.35
N ALA A 232 -10.21 -17.77 -4.19
CA ALA A 232 -10.15 -17.99 -5.63
C ALA A 232 -9.08 -17.11 -6.29
N PHE A 233 -8.91 -15.88 -5.83
CA PHE A 233 -7.81 -15.02 -6.25
C PHE A 233 -6.45 -15.65 -5.91
N CYS A 234 -6.27 -16.13 -4.68
CA CYS A 234 -5.03 -16.80 -4.26
C CYS A 234 -4.75 -18.05 -5.11
N ALA A 235 -5.75 -18.91 -5.34
CA ALA A 235 -5.61 -20.10 -6.18
C ALA A 235 -5.28 -19.75 -7.65
N TRP A 236 -5.78 -18.62 -8.15
CA TRP A 236 -5.41 -18.14 -9.48
C TRP A 236 -3.96 -17.63 -9.54
N LEU A 237 -3.46 -16.98 -8.48
CA LEU A 237 -2.06 -16.52 -8.45
C LEU A 237 -1.05 -17.66 -8.62
N ASP A 238 -1.37 -18.88 -8.15
CA ASP A 238 -0.54 -20.07 -8.38
C ASP A 238 -0.36 -20.44 -9.86
N THR A 239 -1.23 -19.93 -10.73
CA THR A 239 -1.13 -20.11 -12.19
C THR A 239 -0.29 -19.03 -12.88
N THR A 240 0.18 -18.05 -12.12
CA THR A 240 0.93 -16.90 -12.61
C THR A 240 2.41 -16.97 -12.22
N ALA A 241 3.26 -16.21 -12.90
CA ALA A 241 4.68 -16.10 -12.55
C ALA A 241 4.96 -15.24 -11.30
N VAL A 242 3.92 -14.69 -10.65
CA VAL A 242 4.07 -13.84 -9.46
C VAL A 242 4.36 -14.67 -8.20
N VAL A 243 3.88 -15.92 -8.17
CA VAL A 243 4.20 -16.86 -7.09
C VAL A 243 5.47 -17.63 -7.46
N PRO A 244 6.50 -17.66 -6.59
CA PRO A 244 7.73 -18.40 -6.88
C PRO A 244 7.47 -19.88 -7.16
N ALA A 245 8.26 -20.47 -8.07
CA ALA A 245 8.17 -21.89 -8.36
C ALA A 245 8.34 -22.74 -7.08
N GLY A 246 7.46 -23.71 -6.87
CA GLY A 246 7.45 -24.55 -5.67
C GLY A 246 6.74 -23.94 -4.45
N TRP A 247 6.29 -22.68 -4.53
CA TRP A 247 5.48 -22.04 -3.50
C TRP A 247 3.99 -22.15 -3.84
N ARG A 248 3.13 -21.81 -2.88
CA ARG A 248 1.67 -21.71 -3.04
C ARG A 248 1.18 -20.43 -2.41
N ALA A 249 0.30 -19.72 -3.11
CA ALA A 249 -0.42 -18.56 -2.62
C ALA A 249 -1.66 -18.98 -1.83
N ASP A 250 -1.93 -18.24 -0.76
CA ASP A 250 -3.11 -18.42 0.08
C ASP A 250 -3.45 -17.11 0.81
N LEU A 251 -4.60 -17.08 1.48
CA LEU A 251 -4.84 -16.15 2.57
C LEU A 251 -3.85 -16.43 3.71
N PRO A 252 -3.39 -15.38 4.41
CA PRO A 252 -2.62 -15.58 5.62
C PRO A 252 -3.42 -16.42 6.61
N THR A 253 -2.76 -17.38 7.26
CA THR A 253 -3.28 -17.82 8.55
C THR A 253 -3.29 -16.63 9.49
N GLU A 254 -4.14 -16.71 10.48
CA GLU A 254 -4.24 -15.69 11.48
C GLU A 254 -2.90 -15.47 12.24
N ALA A 255 -2.16 -16.55 12.45
CA ALA A 255 -0.83 -16.52 13.04
C ALA A 255 0.18 -15.80 12.13
N GLU A 256 0.20 -16.12 10.83
CA GLU A 256 1.03 -15.42 9.84
C GLU A 256 0.67 -13.92 9.78
N TRP A 257 -0.62 -13.59 9.84
CA TRP A 257 -1.05 -12.20 9.82
C TRP A 257 -0.54 -11.44 11.05
N GLU A 258 -0.78 -11.97 12.25
CA GLU A 258 -0.38 -11.26 13.48
C GLU A 258 1.13 -11.22 13.65
N TYR A 259 1.85 -12.27 13.26
CA TYR A 259 3.31 -12.25 13.31
C TYR A 259 3.91 -11.22 12.34
N ALA A 260 3.34 -11.10 11.14
CA ALA A 260 3.74 -10.09 10.16
C ALA A 260 3.44 -8.66 10.65
N ALA A 261 2.36 -8.46 11.42
CA ALA A 261 2.01 -7.17 12.01
C ALA A 261 2.87 -6.84 13.24
N ARG A 262 2.88 -7.74 14.23
CA ARG A 262 3.40 -7.54 15.60
C ARG A 262 4.90 -7.79 15.73
N GLY A 263 5.41 -8.81 15.03
CA GLY A 263 6.75 -9.34 15.24
C GLY A 263 7.00 -9.93 16.65
N PRO A 264 8.25 -10.32 16.96
CA PRO A 264 8.60 -10.98 18.22
C PRO A 264 8.62 -10.05 19.44
N ASP A 265 8.65 -8.73 19.24
CA ASP A 265 8.72 -7.73 20.32
C ASP A 265 7.37 -7.49 21.00
N GLY A 266 6.29 -8.10 20.51
CA GLY A 266 4.97 -7.99 21.14
C GLY A 266 4.26 -6.65 20.91
N TRP A 267 4.63 -5.89 19.88
CA TRP A 267 4.13 -4.54 19.64
C TRP A 267 2.60 -4.44 19.52
N ARG A 268 2.02 -3.40 20.10
CA ARG A 268 0.58 -3.16 20.10
C ARG A 268 0.04 -2.80 18.70
N TYR A 269 0.82 -2.05 17.93
CA TYR A 269 0.58 -1.68 16.54
C TYR A 269 1.78 -2.09 15.67
N PRO A 270 1.64 -2.13 14.34
CA PRO A 270 2.74 -2.55 13.47
C PRO A 270 4.02 -1.73 13.63
N TRP A 271 3.89 -0.44 13.95
CA TRP A 271 5.00 0.49 14.17
C TRP A 271 5.47 0.61 15.63
N GLY A 272 4.98 -0.24 16.54
CA GLY A 272 5.30 -0.19 17.96
C GLY A 272 4.11 0.12 18.86
N ASN A 273 4.38 0.80 19.98
CA ASN A 273 3.39 1.05 21.02
C ASN A 273 2.86 2.50 21.04
N ALA A 274 3.34 3.35 20.12
CA ALA A 274 2.83 4.70 19.98
C ALA A 274 1.37 4.68 19.46
N PRO A 275 0.48 5.56 19.97
CA PRO A 275 -0.90 5.64 19.48
C PRO A 275 -0.98 5.85 17.96
N PRO A 276 -2.05 5.38 17.31
CA PRO A 276 -2.30 5.65 15.89
C PRO A 276 -2.43 7.14 15.59
N ASP A 277 -1.99 7.50 14.39
CA ASP A 277 -2.08 8.82 13.82
C ASP A 277 -2.33 8.72 12.31
N ALA A 278 -2.76 9.81 11.69
CA ALA A 278 -3.13 9.85 10.27
C ALA A 278 -1.94 9.66 9.30
N GLU A 279 -0.69 9.71 9.79
CA GLU A 279 0.48 9.41 8.97
C GLU A 279 0.67 7.89 8.86
N ARG A 280 0.46 7.18 9.97
CA ARG A 280 0.75 5.74 10.08
C ARG A 280 -0.42 4.82 9.73
N ALA A 281 -1.66 5.29 9.76
CA ALA A 281 -2.81 4.45 9.45
C ALA A 281 -4.00 5.24 8.87
N ASP A 282 -4.78 4.56 8.04
CA ASP A 282 -6.08 5.03 7.55
C ASP A 282 -7.19 4.47 8.45
N TYR A 283 -7.81 5.32 9.26
CA TYR A 283 -8.84 4.93 10.23
C TYR A 283 -9.81 6.07 10.49
N LEU A 284 -10.91 5.76 11.18
CA LEU A 284 -11.90 6.76 11.55
C LEU A 284 -11.41 7.58 12.74
N ASP A 285 -10.94 8.80 12.46
CA ASP A 285 -10.61 9.81 13.49
C ASP A 285 -11.71 10.88 13.56
N PRO A 286 -12.73 10.73 14.42
CA PRO A 286 -13.78 11.73 14.53
C PRO A 286 -13.23 13.01 15.19
N PRO A 287 -13.25 14.18 14.51
CA PRO A 287 -12.83 15.42 15.16
C PRO A 287 -13.73 15.73 16.36
N GLY A 288 -13.12 16.09 17.49
CA GLY A 288 -13.80 16.60 18.67
C GLY A 288 -14.53 15.56 19.53
N GLY A 289 -14.12 14.29 19.52
CA GLY A 289 -14.65 13.28 20.45
C GLY A 289 -16.07 12.83 20.14
N ARG A 290 -16.51 12.90 18.88
CA ARG A 290 -17.80 12.34 18.44
C ARG A 290 -17.80 10.81 18.60
N THR A 291 -18.98 10.25 18.87
CA THR A 291 -19.17 8.80 18.97
C THR A 291 -19.09 8.15 17.58
N ALA A 292 -18.76 6.84 17.51
CA ALA A 292 -18.74 6.08 16.25
C ALA A 292 -20.04 6.25 15.44
N ASN A 293 -21.19 6.29 16.12
CA ASN A 293 -22.51 6.49 15.51
C ASN A 293 -22.68 7.88 14.85
N GLN A 294 -22.05 8.92 15.40
CA GLN A 294 -22.08 10.28 14.86
C GLN A 294 -21.08 10.49 13.70
N ALA A 295 -20.11 9.59 13.57
CA ALA A 295 -19.14 9.56 12.50
C ALA A 295 -19.58 8.67 11.31
N MET A 296 -20.64 7.86 11.48
CA MET A 296 -21.24 7.05 10.41
C MET A 296 -21.78 7.89 9.24
N ASP A 297 -22.19 9.13 9.47
CA ASP A 297 -22.59 10.06 8.40
C ASP A 297 -21.41 10.47 7.48
N ASP A 298 -20.17 10.34 7.97
CA ASP A 298 -18.95 10.58 7.22
C ASP A 298 -18.38 9.28 6.62
N LEU A 299 -18.67 8.11 7.20
CA LEU A 299 -18.51 6.81 6.53
C LEU A 299 -19.33 6.74 5.23
N GLY A 300 -20.51 7.38 5.21
CA GLY A 300 -21.30 7.58 3.99
C GLY A 300 -20.66 8.52 2.94
N LYS A 301 -19.45 9.04 3.18
CA LYS A 301 -18.76 10.01 2.29
C LYS A 301 -17.32 9.60 1.91
N GLY A 302 -16.69 8.66 2.62
CA GLY A 302 -15.30 8.20 2.40
C GLY A 302 -15.17 6.83 1.73
N GLY A 303 -13.92 6.35 1.67
CA GLY A 303 -13.46 5.05 1.19
C GLY A 303 -12.00 4.86 1.59
N PRO A 304 -11.42 3.65 1.49
CA PRO A 304 -10.03 3.43 1.87
C PRO A 304 -9.11 4.28 1.00
N GLN A 305 -8.04 4.80 1.57
CA GLN A 305 -7.02 5.51 0.79
C GLN A 305 -6.26 4.53 -0.15
N PRO A 306 -5.62 5.04 -1.22
CA PRO A 306 -4.72 4.23 -2.02
C PRO A 306 -3.63 3.54 -1.19
N VAL A 307 -3.30 2.30 -1.53
CA VAL A 307 -2.27 1.54 -0.83
C VAL A 307 -0.90 2.23 -0.93
N GLY A 308 -0.13 2.11 0.15
CA GLY A 308 1.22 2.62 0.26
C GLY A 308 1.35 4.11 0.57
N LEU A 309 0.28 4.75 1.04
CA LEU A 309 0.31 6.12 1.58
C LEU A 309 0.79 6.17 3.04
N HIS A 310 0.65 5.06 3.78
CA HIS A 310 0.97 4.97 5.20
C HIS A 310 2.27 4.19 5.49
N SER A 311 3.32 4.44 4.69
CA SER A 311 4.58 3.69 4.78
C SER A 311 5.32 3.82 6.13
N THR A 312 5.13 4.91 6.87
CA THR A 312 5.70 5.07 8.23
C THR A 312 4.95 4.28 9.30
N GLY A 313 3.82 3.67 8.94
CA GLY A 313 3.09 2.67 9.72
C GLY A 313 3.42 1.22 9.36
N ALA A 314 4.48 0.98 8.60
CA ALA A 314 4.90 -0.38 8.27
C ALA A 314 5.26 -1.19 9.53
N SER A 315 5.02 -2.50 9.45
CA SER A 315 5.56 -3.43 10.44
C SER A 315 7.08 -3.46 10.40
N ARG A 316 7.71 -4.06 11.42
CA ARG A 316 9.17 -4.22 11.45
C ARG A 316 9.76 -4.96 10.26
N TRP A 317 8.95 -5.74 9.55
CA TRP A 317 9.35 -6.49 8.37
C TRP A 317 9.18 -5.68 7.08
N GLY A 318 8.56 -4.49 7.14
CA GLY A 318 8.23 -3.67 5.99
C GLY A 318 6.85 -3.94 5.39
N VAL A 319 5.96 -4.64 6.11
CA VAL A 319 4.59 -4.88 5.66
C VAL A 319 3.72 -3.67 6.02
N GLU A 320 3.11 -3.04 5.02
CA GLU A 320 2.35 -1.81 5.18
C GLU A 320 0.86 -2.10 5.40
N GLU A 321 0.17 -1.13 6.02
CA GLU A 321 -1.28 -1.12 6.17
C GLU A 321 -1.82 -2.38 6.87
N MET A 322 -1.02 -2.94 7.79
CA MET A 322 -1.44 -4.02 8.71
C MET A 322 -2.38 -3.49 9.81
N ALA A 323 -2.59 -2.18 9.88
CA ALA A 323 -3.49 -1.51 10.80
C ALA A 323 -4.27 -0.43 10.04
N GLY A 324 -5.58 -0.63 9.92
CA GLY A 324 -6.49 0.29 9.22
C GLY A 324 -6.65 -0.09 7.75
N THR A 325 -7.01 0.90 6.94
CA THR A 325 -7.29 0.74 5.50
C THR A 325 -8.46 -0.20 5.25
N VAL A 326 -8.30 -1.52 5.34
CA VAL A 326 -9.40 -2.49 5.24
C VAL A 326 -9.20 -3.64 6.22
N TRP A 327 -10.30 -4.19 6.70
CA TRP A 327 -10.26 -5.49 7.34
C TRP A 327 -9.82 -6.55 6.34
N GLU A 328 -9.13 -7.60 6.81
CA GLU A 328 -8.56 -8.62 5.93
C GLU A 328 -8.97 -10.03 6.33
N TRP A 329 -9.49 -10.78 5.37
CA TRP A 329 -9.78 -12.20 5.54
C TRP A 329 -8.52 -13.02 5.84
N CYS A 330 -8.61 -13.88 6.85
CA CYS A 330 -7.61 -14.91 7.15
C CYS A 330 -8.15 -16.30 6.78
N LEU A 331 -7.22 -17.27 6.68
CA LEU A 331 -7.53 -18.67 6.36
C LEU A 331 -8.33 -19.37 7.46
N ASP A 332 -8.06 -19.03 8.72
CA ASP A 332 -8.55 -19.73 9.90
C ASP A 332 -10.07 -19.58 10.11
N ALA A 333 -10.67 -20.67 10.59
CA ALA A 333 -11.98 -20.64 11.22
C ALA A 333 -11.91 -19.83 12.52
N TRP A 334 -12.92 -18.99 12.70
CA TRP A 334 -13.10 -18.20 13.89
C TRP A 334 -13.37 -19.08 15.11
N GLN A 335 -12.66 -18.77 16.20
CA GLN A 335 -12.94 -19.32 17.50
C GLN A 335 -13.19 -18.17 18.47
N ALA A 336 -14.34 -18.19 19.15
CA ALA A 336 -14.70 -17.18 20.14
C ALA A 336 -13.72 -17.13 21.32
N LYS A 337 -13.09 -18.26 21.64
CA LYS A 337 -11.92 -18.35 22.52
C LYS A 337 -10.85 -19.12 21.76
N ARG A 338 -9.62 -18.60 21.71
CA ARG A 338 -8.50 -19.31 21.09
C ARG A 338 -8.16 -20.55 21.90
N THR A 339 -8.52 -21.73 21.41
CA THR A 339 -8.12 -23.00 22.02
C THR A 339 -6.91 -23.62 21.31
N ALA A 340 -6.56 -23.12 20.12
CA ALA A 340 -5.40 -23.54 19.35
C ALA A 340 -4.79 -22.34 18.58
N PRO A 341 -3.47 -22.38 18.28
CA PRO A 341 -2.78 -21.31 17.54
C PRO A 341 -3.15 -21.25 16.05
N LEU A 342 -3.64 -22.36 15.49
CA LEU A 342 -4.06 -22.50 14.10
C LEU A 342 -5.37 -23.27 14.06
N SER A 343 -6.31 -22.83 13.22
CA SER A 343 -7.60 -23.46 13.03
C SER A 343 -8.02 -23.43 11.57
N THR A 344 -7.33 -24.19 10.73
CA THR A 344 -7.70 -24.34 9.32
C THR A 344 -8.81 -25.38 9.19
N SER A 345 -10.03 -25.03 9.59
CA SER A 345 -11.19 -25.91 9.40
C SER A 345 -11.45 -26.14 7.91
N VAL A 346 -11.64 -27.41 7.53
CA VAL A 346 -12.09 -27.79 6.18
C VAL A 346 -13.55 -27.42 5.92
N ASP A 347 -14.32 -27.12 6.97
CA ASP A 347 -15.68 -26.62 6.83
C ASP A 347 -15.66 -25.17 6.34
N THR A 348 -16.03 -24.98 5.07
CA THR A 348 -16.09 -23.69 4.39
C THR A 348 -17.29 -22.84 4.81
N SER A 349 -18.22 -23.37 5.61
CA SER A 349 -19.36 -22.63 6.16
C SER A 349 -19.08 -21.98 7.51
N ALA A 350 -18.06 -22.47 8.24
CA ALA A 350 -17.70 -21.92 9.54
C ALA A 350 -17.21 -20.47 9.41
N PRO A 351 -17.59 -19.57 10.35
CA PRO A 351 -17.10 -18.20 10.35
C PRO A 351 -15.57 -18.15 10.27
N ARG A 352 -15.03 -17.13 9.62
CA ARG A 352 -13.61 -16.94 9.35
C ARG A 352 -13.05 -15.76 10.11
N VAL A 353 -11.78 -15.85 10.46
CA VAL A 353 -11.05 -14.77 11.12
C VAL A 353 -10.88 -13.58 10.18
N ILE A 354 -11.04 -12.38 10.72
CA ILE A 354 -10.82 -11.10 10.06
C ILE A 354 -9.91 -10.23 10.93
N ARG A 355 -8.90 -9.56 10.34
CA ARG A 355 -7.84 -8.80 11.05
C ARG A 355 -7.61 -7.39 10.50
N GLY A 356 -6.99 -6.51 11.30
CA GLY A 356 -6.42 -5.24 10.81
C GLY A 356 -7.16 -3.94 11.18
N GLY A 357 -8.48 -3.98 11.38
CA GLY A 357 -9.26 -2.73 11.40
C GLY A 357 -9.46 -2.17 9.99
N SER A 358 -10.19 -1.07 9.85
CA SER A 358 -10.39 -0.43 8.55
C SER A 358 -10.44 1.09 8.67
N TRP A 359 -10.49 1.77 7.50
CA TRP A 359 -10.73 3.21 7.39
C TRP A 359 -12.01 3.68 8.12
N ALA A 360 -12.92 2.75 8.42
CA ALA A 360 -14.19 3.00 9.07
C ALA A 360 -14.19 2.75 10.59
N ASP A 361 -13.08 2.28 11.16
CA ASP A 361 -13.01 1.89 12.57
C ASP A 361 -12.21 2.88 13.43
N LEU A 362 -12.58 2.92 14.71
CA LEU A 362 -11.88 3.73 15.71
C LEU A 362 -10.48 3.16 16.02
N PRO A 363 -9.55 3.96 16.57
CA PRO A 363 -8.17 3.56 16.88
C PRO A 363 -8.02 2.24 17.65
N GLY A 364 -8.96 1.92 18.54
CA GLY A 364 -8.96 0.69 19.33
C GLY A 364 -9.09 -0.60 18.49
N TYR A 365 -9.48 -0.51 17.22
CA TYR A 365 -9.56 -1.65 16.31
C TYR A 365 -8.28 -1.94 15.53
N LEU A 366 -7.31 -1.02 15.56
CA LEU A 366 -6.06 -1.08 14.78
C LEU A 366 -4.98 -1.94 15.44
N ARG A 367 -5.27 -2.52 16.61
CA ARG A 367 -4.30 -3.27 17.43
C ARG A 367 -3.95 -4.60 16.75
N CYS A 368 -2.69 -5.01 16.81
CA CYS A 368 -2.20 -6.24 16.14
C CYS A 368 -2.95 -7.52 16.55
N ALA A 369 -3.43 -7.63 17.79
CA ALA A 369 -4.22 -8.78 18.25
C ALA A 369 -5.72 -8.65 17.96
N ARG A 370 -6.22 -7.46 17.58
CA ARG A 370 -7.64 -7.27 17.34
C ARG A 370 -8.09 -8.19 16.21
N ARG A 371 -9.25 -8.80 16.43
CA ARG A 371 -9.75 -9.88 15.60
C ARG A 371 -11.27 -9.92 15.62
N LEU A 372 -11.85 -10.33 14.50
CA LEU A 372 -13.29 -10.49 14.33
C LEU A 372 -13.58 -11.85 13.70
N GLY A 373 -14.79 -12.36 13.94
CA GLY A 373 -15.34 -13.49 13.21
C GLY A 373 -16.42 -13.02 12.25
N GLY A 374 -16.31 -13.39 10.97
CA GLY A 374 -17.33 -13.11 9.96
C GLY A 374 -17.81 -14.38 9.28
N HIS A 375 -19.10 -14.46 8.94
CA HIS A 375 -19.59 -15.53 8.08
C HIS A 375 -18.86 -15.47 6.73
N PRO A 376 -18.40 -16.61 6.16
CA PRO A 376 -17.54 -16.62 4.97
C PRO A 376 -18.16 -15.97 3.73
N ARG A 377 -19.50 -15.82 3.70
CA ARG A 377 -20.26 -15.13 2.63
C ARG A 377 -20.46 -13.62 2.85
N HIS A 378 -19.95 -13.05 3.94
CA HIS A 378 -20.04 -11.60 4.16
C HIS A 378 -19.23 -10.83 3.12
N ARG A 379 -19.76 -9.69 2.69
CA ARG A 379 -19.19 -8.83 1.63
C ARG A 379 -19.33 -7.37 2.05
N PHE A 380 -18.50 -6.94 3.00
CA PHE A 380 -18.58 -5.59 3.55
C PHE A 380 -17.73 -4.59 2.74
N PRO A 381 -18.14 -3.30 2.68
CA PRO A 381 -17.43 -2.26 1.94
C PRO A 381 -16.07 -1.86 2.56
N ASN A 382 -15.73 -2.41 3.71
CA ASN A 382 -14.47 -2.20 4.41
C ASN A 382 -13.70 -3.50 4.65
N LEU A 383 -14.09 -4.59 3.97
CA LEU A 383 -13.50 -5.92 4.09
C LEU A 383 -12.90 -6.36 2.76
N GLY A 384 -11.59 -6.52 2.76
CA GLY A 384 -10.76 -7.03 1.68
C GLY A 384 -9.89 -8.19 2.14
N PHE A 385 -8.69 -8.30 1.60
CA PHE A 385 -7.72 -9.33 1.95
C PHE A 385 -6.32 -8.96 1.46
N ARG A 386 -5.33 -9.66 2.01
CA ARG A 386 -3.98 -9.75 1.45
C ARG A 386 -3.59 -11.21 1.25
N VAL A 387 -2.49 -11.42 0.53
CA VAL A 387 -2.03 -12.75 0.13
C VAL A 387 -0.71 -13.08 0.82
N VAL A 388 -0.54 -14.34 1.20
CA VAL A 388 0.76 -14.94 1.52
C VAL A 388 1.15 -15.94 0.44
N CYS A 389 2.44 -16.20 0.28
CA CYS A 389 2.89 -17.43 -0.34
C CYS A 389 3.92 -18.14 0.53
N ARG A 390 3.91 -19.47 0.51
CA ARG A 390 4.81 -20.32 1.30
C ARG A 390 5.10 -21.62 0.56
N VAL A 391 6.22 -22.26 0.90
CA VAL A 391 6.47 -23.65 0.49
C VAL A 391 5.40 -24.53 1.14
N PRO A 392 4.69 -25.38 0.39
CA PRO A 392 3.76 -26.34 0.98
C PRO A 392 4.47 -27.19 2.03
N ARG A 393 3.87 -27.32 3.21
CA ARG A 393 4.32 -28.34 4.17
C ARG A 393 4.12 -29.71 3.53
N ALA A 394 5.09 -30.61 3.68
CA ALA A 394 4.86 -32.01 3.35
C ALA A 394 3.64 -32.49 4.16
N PRO A 395 2.73 -33.28 3.58
CA PRO A 395 1.68 -33.89 4.38
C PRO A 395 2.34 -34.77 5.45
N ASP A 396 1.98 -34.53 6.72
CA ASP A 396 2.38 -35.37 7.86
C ASP A 396 1.81 -36.79 7.75
#